data_AF-A0A521KAG5-F1
#
_entry.id   AF-A0A521KAG5-F1
#
_cell.length_a   1.000
_cell.length_b   1.000
_cell.length_c   1.000
_cell.angle_alpha   90.00
_cell.angle_beta   90.00
_cell.angle_gamma   90.00
#
_symmetry.space_group_name_H-M   'P 1'
#
loop_
_entity.id
_entity.type
_entity.pdbx_description
1 polymer ?
#
loop_
_entity_poly.entity_id
_entity_poly.type
_entity_poly.pdbx_seq_one_letter_code
_entity_poly.pdbx_strand_id
1 'polypeptide(L)'
;MRIAAYVYPGWHAIPERDASFHPGFTEWELVEACRPRFDGHAQPRVPLWGRYDDRDPREVGRRIAAARAHGVDAFVYGFFWCRGKRVFEDALDRGFLGSSEGERAPFALMWANRMPRRVLPVRRADLPVIDPERLVSSDVDDFVALLELAAERYFARPNYLRVSGRAYFSIFDSSFFLRELGLDAAREAIARARDSLGRRGHALHLAAIEPGRDVQPELARVGFDSVTHYVLLPDWSGPFLQDYAQRAAACAATWPELARACALPYMPSVAPGWDASPRGADFGATRPDKYPWSPVVVGEHPERFRDALARALRYASAHSGPDPLVFIASLNEWSEGHALEPDARYGLRWLEAVRAARSTLAACSSSSLPQHSA
;
A
#
# COMPACT_ATOMS: atom_id res chain seq x y z
N MET A 1 -13.99 -12.68 -3.58
CA MET A 1 -12.83 -11.80 -3.85
C MET A 1 -12.95 -10.57 -2.97
N ARG A 2 -11.84 -10.15 -2.36
CA ARG A 2 -11.83 -9.07 -1.36
C ARG A 2 -10.95 -7.91 -1.84
N ILE A 3 -11.39 -6.69 -1.59
CA ILE A 3 -10.63 -5.46 -1.84
C ILE A 3 -9.95 -5.03 -0.54
N ALA A 4 -8.63 -4.91 -0.55
CA ALA A 4 -7.85 -4.47 0.59
C ALA A 4 -7.20 -3.11 0.29
N ALA A 5 -7.35 -2.13 1.18
CA ALA A 5 -6.67 -0.84 1.02
C ALA A 5 -5.41 -0.81 1.89
N TYR A 6 -4.29 -0.39 1.34
CA TYR A 6 -3.11 -0.09 2.16
C TYR A 6 -3.35 1.16 3.01
N VAL A 7 -2.78 1.18 4.22
CA VAL A 7 -2.91 2.30 5.15
C VAL A 7 -1.52 2.77 5.60
N TYR A 8 -1.26 4.05 5.40
CA TYR A 8 -0.10 4.74 5.94
C TYR A 8 -0.35 5.16 7.38
N PRO A 9 0.50 4.74 8.35
CA PRO A 9 0.31 5.04 9.77
C PRO A 9 1.01 6.35 10.22
N GLY A 10 1.35 7.22 9.28
CA GLY A 10 2.25 8.36 9.51
C GLY A 10 1.56 9.71 9.68
N TRP A 11 0.31 9.78 10.14
CA TRP A 11 -0.44 11.04 10.28
C TRP A 11 -0.47 11.63 11.70
N HIS A 12 0.43 11.18 12.57
CA HIS A 12 0.68 11.74 13.90
C HIS A 12 2.16 12.07 14.12
N ALA A 13 2.42 12.93 15.10
CA ALA A 13 3.78 13.28 15.52
C ALA A 13 4.42 12.13 16.31
N ILE A 14 5.70 11.88 16.06
CA ILE A 14 6.52 10.90 16.78
C ILE A 14 7.90 11.48 17.11
N PRO A 15 8.54 11.05 18.20
CA PRO A 15 9.87 11.56 18.59
C PRO A 15 10.93 11.42 17.49
N GLU A 16 10.90 10.35 16.70
CA GLU A 16 11.86 10.09 15.62
C GLU A 16 11.78 11.13 14.50
N ARG A 17 10.58 11.62 14.20
CA ARG A 17 10.37 12.69 13.23
C ARG A 17 10.74 14.03 13.84
N ASP A 18 10.25 14.32 15.05
CA ASP A 18 10.51 15.59 15.72
C ASP A 18 12.02 15.86 15.87
N ALA A 19 12.83 14.79 16.07
CA ALA A 19 14.28 14.88 16.11
C ALA A 19 14.94 15.33 14.79
N SER A 20 14.30 15.07 13.65
CA SER A 20 14.80 15.46 12.31
C SER A 20 14.14 16.74 11.77
N PHE A 21 12.98 17.11 12.32
CA PHE A 21 12.14 18.23 11.90
C PHE A 21 12.02 19.28 13.03
N HIS A 22 10.81 19.54 13.50
CA HIS A 22 10.51 20.31 14.70
C HIS A 22 9.47 19.55 15.54
N PRO A 23 9.31 19.88 16.84
CA PRO A 23 8.29 19.26 17.68
C PRO A 23 6.90 19.34 17.05
N GLY A 24 6.19 18.20 17.03
CA GLY A 24 4.83 18.09 16.52
C GLY A 24 4.70 17.95 15.00
N PHE A 25 5.80 17.70 14.28
CA PHE A 25 5.78 17.63 12.81
C PHE A 25 4.89 16.48 12.31
N THR A 26 4.06 16.79 11.31
CA THR A 26 3.35 15.79 10.51
C THR A 26 3.42 16.17 9.03
N GLU A 27 3.29 15.17 8.14
CA GLU A 27 3.27 15.43 6.70
C GLU A 27 2.03 16.23 6.25
N TRP A 28 1.05 16.48 7.13
CA TRP A 28 -0.07 17.40 6.84
C TRP A 28 0.42 18.79 6.49
N GLU A 29 1.48 19.27 7.12
CA GLU A 29 2.08 20.57 6.82
C GLU A 29 2.54 20.65 5.37
N LEU A 30 3.06 19.55 4.83
CA LEU A 30 3.51 19.46 3.44
C LEU A 30 2.32 19.46 2.47
N VAL A 31 1.28 18.70 2.80
CA VAL A 31 0.04 18.61 2.01
C VAL A 31 -0.64 19.98 1.93
N GLU A 32 -0.80 20.65 3.07
CA GLU A 32 -1.47 21.96 3.19
C GLU A 32 -0.63 23.10 2.57
N ALA A 33 0.70 23.00 2.61
CA ALA A 33 1.60 24.00 2.03
C ALA A 33 1.80 23.84 0.52
N CYS A 34 1.49 22.67 -0.06
CA CYS A 34 1.70 22.45 -1.49
C CYS A 34 0.83 23.41 -2.33
N ARG A 35 1.40 23.94 -3.41
CA ARG A 35 0.73 24.85 -4.35
C ARG A 35 0.79 24.30 -5.77
N PRO A 36 -0.10 24.73 -6.68
CA PRO A 36 0.03 24.42 -8.09
C PRO A 36 1.42 24.82 -8.59
N ARG A 37 2.10 23.94 -9.33
CA ARG A 37 3.45 24.20 -9.84
C ARG A 37 3.45 24.40 -11.36
N PHE A 38 2.48 23.83 -12.05
CA PHE A 38 2.27 23.91 -13.50
C PHE A 38 0.78 24.14 -13.77
N ASP A 39 0.46 24.52 -15.00
CA ASP A 39 -0.94 24.77 -15.39
C ASP A 39 -1.80 23.50 -15.23
N GLY A 40 -2.98 23.66 -14.65
CA GLY A 40 -3.86 22.56 -14.30
C GLY A 40 -3.40 21.66 -13.13
N HIS A 41 -2.31 21.99 -12.42
CA HIS A 41 -1.85 21.19 -11.28
C HIS A 41 -2.82 21.28 -10.08
N ALA A 42 -3.47 20.15 -9.76
CA ALA A 42 -4.47 20.07 -8.71
C ALA A 42 -3.85 19.93 -7.31
N GLN A 43 -3.19 20.99 -6.81
CA GLN A 43 -2.68 21.08 -5.44
C GLN A 43 -3.13 22.39 -4.75
N PRO A 44 -3.34 22.41 -3.43
CA PRO A 44 -3.23 21.29 -2.50
C PRO A 44 -4.39 20.30 -2.63
N ARG A 45 -4.13 18.99 -2.50
CA ARG A 45 -5.17 17.96 -2.34
C ARG A 45 -5.40 17.69 -0.86
N VAL A 46 -6.55 18.11 -0.33
CA VAL A 46 -6.87 18.00 1.09
C VAL A 46 -8.09 17.09 1.35
N PRO A 47 -8.14 16.41 2.50
CA PRO A 47 -9.28 15.58 2.87
C PRO A 47 -10.57 16.41 3.02
N LEU A 48 -11.70 15.85 2.59
CA LEU A 48 -13.02 16.45 2.76
C LEU A 48 -13.38 16.65 4.24
N TRP A 49 -12.93 15.73 5.11
CA TRP A 49 -13.17 15.79 6.55
C TRP A 49 -12.06 16.48 7.33
N GLY A 50 -11.13 17.13 6.65
CA GLY A 50 -9.97 17.77 7.25
C GLY A 50 -8.87 16.79 7.64
N ARG A 51 -7.72 17.36 8.04
CA ARG A 51 -6.61 16.60 8.62
C ARG A 51 -7.02 15.96 9.94
N TYR A 52 -6.38 14.85 10.27
CA TYR A 52 -6.64 14.10 11.49
C TYR A 52 -5.36 13.53 12.07
N ASP A 53 -5.37 13.27 13.37
CA ASP A 53 -4.38 12.44 14.05
C ASP A 53 -4.86 10.98 13.94
N ASP A 54 -4.08 10.13 13.27
CA ASP A 54 -4.45 8.72 13.05
C ASP A 54 -4.34 7.86 14.32
N ARG A 55 -4.06 8.45 15.48
CA ARG A 55 -4.24 7.82 16.79
C ARG A 55 -5.62 8.05 17.38
N ASP A 56 -6.41 8.96 16.82
CA ASP A 56 -7.79 9.20 17.27
C ASP A 56 -8.74 8.12 16.72
N PRO A 57 -9.26 7.22 17.57
CA PRO A 57 -10.14 6.15 17.12
C PRO A 57 -11.47 6.64 16.53
N ARG A 58 -11.91 7.87 16.85
CA ARG A 58 -13.14 8.42 16.26
C ARG A 58 -12.92 8.80 14.81
N GLU A 59 -11.83 9.50 14.54
CA GLU A 59 -11.48 9.94 13.19
C GLU A 59 -11.09 8.76 12.28
N VAL A 60 -10.34 7.79 12.81
CA VAL A 60 -10.04 6.55 12.10
C VAL A 60 -11.31 5.73 11.88
N GLY A 61 -12.12 5.52 12.92
CA GLY A 61 -13.37 4.77 12.82
C GLY A 61 -14.32 5.32 11.76
N ARG A 62 -14.47 6.65 11.67
CA ARG A 62 -15.27 7.32 10.62
C ARG A 62 -14.79 6.97 9.21
N ARG A 63 -13.48 6.97 8.98
CA ARG A 63 -12.86 6.67 7.67
C ARG A 63 -13.01 5.20 7.30
N ILE A 64 -12.78 4.31 8.27
CA ILE A 64 -12.99 2.87 8.10
C ILE A 64 -14.45 2.56 7.79
N ALA A 65 -15.40 3.12 8.53
CA ALA A 65 -16.84 2.95 8.27
C ALA A 65 -17.21 3.35 6.84
N ALA A 66 -16.73 4.51 6.39
CA ALA A 66 -17.03 5.00 5.05
C ALA A 66 -16.41 4.11 3.96
N ALA A 67 -15.16 3.70 4.10
CA ALA A 67 -14.51 2.79 3.16
C ALA A 67 -15.24 1.44 3.07
N ARG A 68 -15.61 0.87 4.22
CA ARG A 68 -16.36 -0.40 4.27
C ARG A 68 -17.75 -0.29 3.67
N ALA A 69 -18.47 0.80 3.94
CA ALA A 69 -19.78 1.05 3.34
C ALA A 69 -19.75 1.13 1.80
N HIS A 70 -18.56 1.34 1.21
CA HIS A 70 -18.35 1.42 -0.22
C HIS A 70 -17.59 0.23 -0.82
N GLY A 71 -17.40 -0.85 -0.04
CA GLY A 71 -16.89 -2.12 -0.56
C GLY A 71 -15.38 -2.32 -0.44
N VAL A 72 -14.69 -1.56 0.43
CA VAL A 72 -13.36 -1.94 0.92
C VAL A 72 -13.54 -2.99 2.01
N ASP A 73 -12.98 -4.18 1.80
CA ASP A 73 -13.19 -5.34 2.67
C ASP A 73 -12.13 -5.46 3.77
N ALA A 74 -10.91 -4.96 3.55
CA ALA A 74 -9.80 -5.07 4.50
C ALA A 74 -8.82 -3.89 4.44
N PHE A 75 -7.99 -3.76 5.48
CA PHE A 75 -7.00 -2.68 5.63
C PHE A 75 -5.61 -3.24 5.93
N VAL A 76 -4.62 -2.97 5.07
CA VAL A 76 -3.24 -3.45 5.25
C VAL A 76 -2.38 -2.31 5.76
N TYR A 77 -2.06 -2.34 7.06
CA TYR A 77 -1.27 -1.31 7.72
C TYR A 77 0.21 -1.45 7.43
N GLY A 78 0.86 -0.34 7.09
CA GLY A 78 2.32 -0.23 7.14
C GLY A 78 2.79 -0.53 8.57
N PHE A 79 3.62 -1.55 8.71
CA PHE A 79 4.17 -2.00 9.98
C PHE A 79 5.66 -1.70 10.00
N PHE A 80 6.07 -0.73 10.81
CA PHE A 80 7.48 -0.33 10.92
C PHE A 80 8.09 -1.05 12.11
N TRP A 81 9.00 -1.97 11.82
CA TRP A 81 9.79 -2.72 12.79
C TRP A 81 11.25 -2.61 12.43
N CYS A 82 12.08 -2.34 13.43
CA CYS A 82 13.53 -2.30 13.32
C CYS A 82 14.13 -2.90 14.60
N ARG A 83 14.52 -4.19 14.54
CA ARG A 83 15.29 -4.87 15.61
C ARG A 83 14.72 -4.69 17.02
N GLY A 84 13.45 -5.01 17.20
CA GLY A 84 12.77 -4.87 18.50
C GLY A 84 12.04 -3.54 18.70
N LYS A 85 12.33 -2.52 17.88
CA LYS A 85 11.68 -1.22 17.96
C LYS A 85 10.57 -1.08 16.93
N ARG A 86 9.38 -0.69 17.38
CA ARG A 86 8.28 -0.28 16.49
C ARG A 86 8.30 1.24 16.30
N VAL A 87 7.75 1.67 15.17
CA VAL A 87 7.51 3.08 14.85
C VAL A 87 6.10 3.21 14.27
N PHE A 88 5.42 4.33 14.56
CA PHE A 88 4.03 4.59 14.14
C PHE A 88 2.98 3.56 14.62
N GLU A 89 3.30 2.74 15.63
CA GLU A 89 2.38 1.71 16.10
C GLU A 89 1.03 2.27 16.56
N ASP A 90 1.00 3.49 17.08
CA ASP A 90 -0.18 4.08 17.70
C ASP A 90 -1.31 4.28 16.68
N ALA A 91 -1.00 4.42 15.38
CA ALA A 91 -2.02 4.50 14.34
C ALA A 91 -2.84 3.20 14.23
N LEU A 92 -2.17 2.06 14.36
CA LEU A 92 -2.82 0.75 14.38
C LEU A 92 -3.39 0.43 15.77
N ASP A 93 -2.57 0.54 16.82
CA ASP A 93 -2.89 0.07 18.17
C ASP A 93 -3.97 0.94 18.84
N ARG A 94 -3.92 2.26 18.66
CA ARG A 94 -4.81 3.22 19.33
C ARG A 94 -5.87 3.76 18.37
N GLY A 95 -5.48 4.12 17.16
CA GLY A 95 -6.39 4.62 16.14
C GLY A 95 -7.33 3.53 15.63
N PHE A 96 -6.81 2.57 14.88
CA PHE A 96 -7.63 1.54 14.26
C PHE A 96 -8.24 0.58 15.29
N LEU A 97 -7.40 -0.16 16.03
CA LEU A 97 -7.83 -1.19 16.96
C LEU A 97 -8.52 -0.62 18.21
N GLY A 98 -8.35 0.68 18.50
CA GLY A 98 -9.10 1.38 19.54
C GLY A 98 -10.48 1.90 19.08
N SER A 99 -10.81 1.76 17.80
CA SER A 99 -12.12 2.14 17.25
C SER A 99 -13.07 0.94 17.17
N SER A 100 -14.37 1.15 17.40
CA SER A 100 -15.38 0.10 17.27
C SER A 100 -15.45 -0.50 15.86
N GLU A 101 -15.08 0.27 14.84
CA GLU A 101 -14.99 -0.22 13.47
C GLU A 101 -13.77 -1.11 13.25
N GLY A 102 -12.60 -0.69 13.74
CA GLY A 102 -11.36 -1.45 13.57
C GLY A 102 -11.29 -2.74 14.37
N GLU A 103 -12.05 -2.87 15.46
CA GLU A 103 -12.24 -4.15 16.16
C GLU A 103 -12.94 -5.21 15.28
N ARG A 104 -13.73 -4.78 14.29
CA ARG A 104 -14.53 -5.66 13.42
C ARG A 104 -13.97 -5.77 12.00
N ALA A 105 -13.38 -4.69 11.50
CA ALA A 105 -12.88 -4.61 10.14
C ALA A 105 -11.69 -5.54 9.94
N PRO A 106 -11.66 -6.35 8.86
CA PRO A 106 -10.49 -7.16 8.54
C PRO A 106 -9.24 -6.32 8.34
N PHE A 107 -8.11 -6.73 8.91
CA PHE A 107 -6.85 -6.01 8.74
C PHE A 107 -5.64 -6.94 8.63
N ALA A 108 -4.56 -6.45 8.03
CA ALA A 108 -3.30 -7.19 7.90
C ALA A 108 -2.11 -6.24 8.04
N LEU A 109 -0.91 -6.80 8.03
CA LEU A 109 0.34 -6.04 8.13
C LEU A 109 1.17 -6.16 6.86
N MET A 110 1.79 -5.04 6.49
CA MET A 110 2.86 -4.94 5.50
C MET A 110 4.11 -4.42 6.20
N TRP A 111 5.17 -5.22 6.33
CA TRP A 111 6.44 -4.74 6.86
C TRP A 111 7.03 -3.69 5.94
N ALA A 112 7.01 -2.44 6.40
CA ALA A 112 7.67 -1.31 5.77
C ALA A 112 9.15 -1.36 6.19
N ASN A 113 9.94 -2.21 5.53
CA ASN A 113 11.39 -2.36 5.72
C ASN A 113 12.21 -1.17 5.19
N ARG A 114 11.60 0.02 5.22
CA ARG A 114 12.19 1.32 4.95
C ARG A 114 11.64 2.32 5.96
N MET A 115 12.51 2.88 6.79
CA MET A 115 12.15 3.86 7.79
C MET A 115 11.51 5.12 7.18
N PRO A 116 10.74 5.87 7.98
CA PRO A 116 10.13 7.12 7.55
C PRO A 116 11.19 8.11 7.05
N ARG A 117 10.79 9.03 6.16
CA ARG A 117 11.71 10.06 5.69
C ARG A 117 12.07 11.01 6.83
N ARG A 118 13.36 11.30 6.94
CA ARG A 118 13.92 12.29 7.89
C ARG A 118 14.12 13.68 7.29
N VAL A 119 14.08 13.78 5.95
CA VAL A 119 14.26 15.04 5.23
C VAL A 119 13.08 15.25 4.29
N LEU A 120 12.25 16.22 4.65
CA LEU A 120 11.07 16.70 3.94
C LEU A 120 10.85 18.21 4.24
N PRO A 121 10.36 19.01 3.28
CA PRO A 121 10.38 18.70 1.86
C PRO A 121 11.82 18.45 1.39
N VAL A 122 12.01 17.54 0.42
CA VAL A 122 13.30 17.28 -0.18
C VAL A 122 13.76 18.55 -0.89
N ARG A 123 14.93 19.09 -0.52
CA ARG A 123 15.48 20.36 -1.08
C ARG A 123 16.67 20.15 -2.02
N ARG A 124 17.22 18.94 -2.07
CA ARG A 124 18.46 18.62 -2.79
C ARG A 124 18.23 17.56 -3.84
N ALA A 125 18.30 17.98 -5.10
CA ALA A 125 18.12 17.13 -6.26
C ALA A 125 19.40 16.36 -6.66
N ASP A 126 20.51 16.63 -6.01
CA ASP A 126 21.79 15.95 -6.22
C ASP A 126 22.00 14.73 -5.31
N LEU A 127 21.26 14.65 -4.19
CA LEU A 127 21.33 13.52 -3.26
C LEU A 127 20.54 12.29 -3.75
N PRO A 128 20.92 11.06 -3.36
CA PRO A 128 20.13 9.87 -3.62
C PRO A 128 18.68 10.00 -3.15
N VAL A 129 17.74 9.41 -3.89
CA VAL A 129 16.29 9.43 -3.54
C VAL A 129 16.00 8.65 -2.26
N ILE A 130 16.77 7.59 -2.03
CA ILE A 130 16.71 6.73 -0.87
C ILE A 130 17.98 7.01 -0.06
N ASP A 131 17.77 7.53 1.13
CA ASP A 131 18.82 7.63 2.15
C ASP A 131 19.13 6.21 2.67
N PRO A 132 20.39 5.74 2.59
CA PRO A 132 20.79 4.42 3.11
C PRO A 132 20.42 4.19 4.58
N GLU A 133 20.39 5.24 5.41
CA GLU A 133 19.99 5.11 6.82
C GLU A 133 18.51 4.77 7.02
N ARG A 134 17.70 4.86 5.95
CA ARG A 134 16.31 4.43 5.98
C ARG A 134 16.16 2.94 5.77
N LEU A 135 17.18 2.25 5.25
CA LEU A 135 17.11 0.81 5.05
C LEU A 135 17.12 0.11 6.41
N VAL A 136 16.12 -0.75 6.65
CA VAL A 136 16.03 -1.47 7.91
C VAL A 136 16.73 -2.82 7.76
N SER A 137 17.96 -2.87 8.26
CA SER A 137 18.73 -4.10 8.18
C SER A 137 18.19 -5.18 9.09
N SER A 138 18.01 -6.39 8.55
CA SER A 138 17.50 -7.55 9.27
C SER A 138 18.44 -8.75 9.12
N ASP A 139 18.33 -9.68 10.06
CA ASP A 139 18.91 -11.02 9.99
C ASP A 139 17.79 -12.07 10.16
N VAL A 140 18.18 -13.35 10.15
CA VAL A 140 17.25 -14.48 10.31
C VAL A 140 16.49 -14.40 11.63
N ASP A 141 17.17 -14.09 12.74
CA ASP A 141 16.57 -14.08 14.06
C ASP A 141 15.66 -12.86 14.25
N ASP A 142 16.04 -11.69 13.70
CA ASP A 142 15.20 -10.49 13.71
C ASP A 142 13.92 -10.69 12.89
N PHE A 143 13.99 -11.33 11.73
CA PHE A 143 12.80 -11.64 10.94
C PHE A 143 11.86 -12.61 11.68
N VAL A 144 12.41 -13.63 12.35
CA VAL A 144 11.60 -14.52 13.20
C VAL A 144 10.96 -13.73 14.35
N ALA A 145 11.71 -12.89 15.05
CA ALA A 145 11.20 -12.07 16.15
C ALA A 145 10.09 -11.10 15.70
N LEU A 146 10.23 -10.49 14.51
CA LEU A 146 9.19 -9.69 13.87
C LEU A 146 7.89 -10.50 13.71
N LEU A 147 7.96 -11.70 13.13
CA LEU A 147 6.77 -12.52 12.89
C LEU A 147 6.19 -13.08 14.18
N GLU A 148 7.01 -13.36 15.19
CA GLU A 148 6.55 -13.76 16.53
C GLU A 148 5.78 -12.64 17.23
N LEU A 149 6.30 -11.40 17.21
CA LEU A 149 5.58 -10.24 17.72
C LEU A 149 4.27 -10.04 16.95
N ALA A 150 4.30 -10.16 15.62
CA ALA A 150 3.13 -9.99 14.78
C ALA A 150 2.05 -11.03 15.12
N ALA A 151 2.47 -12.26 15.40
CA ALA A 151 1.59 -13.34 15.82
C ALA A 151 0.94 -13.08 17.17
N GLU A 152 1.75 -12.75 18.18
CA GLU A 152 1.31 -12.50 19.54
C GLU A 152 0.29 -11.36 19.61
N ARG A 153 0.55 -10.26 18.90
CA ARG A 153 -0.27 -9.04 19.00
C ARG A 153 -1.43 -8.99 18.01
N TYR A 154 -1.29 -9.60 16.83
CA TYR A 154 -2.22 -9.38 15.71
C TYR A 154 -2.76 -10.65 15.08
N PHE A 155 -1.96 -11.68 14.75
CA PHE A 155 -2.48 -12.84 14.00
C PHE A 155 -3.52 -13.65 14.78
N ALA A 156 -3.46 -13.58 16.11
CA ALA A 156 -4.43 -14.17 17.02
C ALA A 156 -5.80 -13.47 17.02
N ARG A 157 -5.89 -12.24 16.49
CA ARG A 157 -7.15 -11.49 16.46
C ARG A 157 -8.15 -12.11 15.48
N PRO A 158 -9.44 -12.19 15.83
CA PRO A 158 -10.46 -12.82 14.98
C PRO A 158 -10.70 -12.09 13.65
N ASN A 159 -10.41 -10.79 13.61
CA ASN A 159 -10.51 -9.96 12.42
C ASN A 159 -9.17 -9.85 11.65
N TYR A 160 -8.13 -10.63 11.98
CA TYR A 160 -6.92 -10.64 11.17
C TYR A 160 -7.18 -11.27 9.79
N LEU A 161 -6.76 -10.59 8.73
CA LEU A 161 -6.99 -10.99 7.35
C LEU A 161 -6.23 -12.28 7.04
N ARG A 162 -6.97 -13.25 6.48
CA ARG A 162 -6.43 -14.54 6.06
C ARG A 162 -6.67 -14.78 4.58
N VAL A 163 -5.71 -15.35 3.88
CA VAL A 163 -5.83 -15.85 2.51
C VAL A 163 -5.83 -17.37 2.57
N SER A 164 -6.93 -18.01 2.16
CA SER A 164 -7.09 -19.46 2.26
C SER A 164 -6.77 -20.01 3.68
N GLY A 165 -7.25 -19.31 4.72
CA GLY A 165 -7.04 -19.66 6.13
C GLY A 165 -5.68 -19.25 6.73
N ARG A 166 -4.73 -18.80 5.91
CA ARG A 166 -3.36 -18.43 6.34
C ARG A 166 -3.28 -16.92 6.60
N ALA A 167 -2.68 -16.50 7.72
CA ALA A 167 -2.51 -15.10 8.10
C ALA A 167 -1.71 -14.34 7.03
N TYR A 168 -2.29 -13.30 6.45
CA TYR A 168 -1.62 -12.51 5.41
C TYR A 168 -0.55 -11.60 6.04
N PHE A 169 0.65 -11.60 5.47
CA PHE A 169 1.71 -10.65 5.77
C PHE A 169 2.47 -10.33 4.49
N SER A 170 2.92 -9.09 4.32
CA SER A 170 3.69 -8.70 3.13
C SER A 170 4.97 -7.96 3.49
N ILE A 171 5.97 -8.05 2.62
CA ILE A 171 7.25 -7.32 2.76
C ILE A 171 7.29 -6.25 1.68
N PHE A 172 7.33 -4.97 2.06
CA PHE A 172 7.25 -3.83 1.14
C PHE A 172 8.35 -3.83 0.08
N ASP A 173 9.61 -3.85 0.49
CA ASP A 173 10.74 -3.95 -0.44
C ASP A 173 11.32 -5.37 -0.38
N SER A 174 10.68 -6.28 -1.12
CA SER A 174 11.09 -7.68 -1.15
C SER A 174 12.44 -7.87 -1.83
N SER A 175 12.81 -6.99 -2.76
CA SER A 175 14.14 -6.99 -3.37
C SER A 175 15.24 -6.66 -2.37
N PHE A 176 15.04 -5.62 -1.55
CA PHE A 176 15.99 -5.27 -0.50
C PHE A 176 16.13 -6.41 0.51
N PHE A 177 15.03 -6.99 1.00
CA PHE A 177 15.06 -8.12 1.91
C PHE A 177 15.92 -9.29 1.38
N LEU A 178 15.73 -9.67 0.11
CA LEU A 178 16.48 -10.76 -0.50
C LEU A 178 17.96 -10.43 -0.76
N ARG A 179 18.26 -9.21 -1.21
CA ARG A 179 19.63 -8.78 -1.48
C ARG A 179 20.44 -8.60 -0.21
N GLU A 180 19.80 -8.12 0.85
CA GLU A 180 20.44 -7.88 2.13
C GLU A 180 20.75 -9.18 2.86
N LEU A 181 19.75 -10.06 3.06
CA LEU A 181 19.97 -11.33 3.74
C LEU A 181 20.77 -12.32 2.88
N GLY A 182 20.61 -12.24 1.56
CA GLY A 182 20.98 -13.31 0.64
C GLY A 182 19.90 -14.40 0.59
N LEU A 183 19.84 -15.12 -0.54
CA LEU A 183 18.75 -16.05 -0.83
C LEU A 183 18.64 -17.20 0.18
N ASP A 184 19.77 -17.77 0.62
CA ASP A 184 19.76 -18.89 1.57
C ASP A 184 19.30 -18.47 2.96
N ALA A 185 19.81 -17.34 3.48
CA ALA A 185 19.38 -16.82 4.77
C ALA A 185 17.93 -16.31 4.74
N ALA A 186 17.48 -15.72 3.62
CA ALA A 186 16.06 -15.36 3.46
C ALA A 186 15.15 -16.59 3.48
N ARG A 187 15.56 -17.68 2.81
CA ARG A 187 14.83 -18.96 2.82
C ARG A 187 14.80 -19.57 4.22
N GLU A 188 15.93 -19.54 4.93
CA GLU A 188 16.00 -19.97 6.33
C GLU A 188 15.09 -19.14 7.23
N ALA A 189 15.12 -17.80 7.11
CA ALA A 189 14.30 -16.88 7.87
C ALA A 189 12.81 -17.16 7.70
N ILE A 190 12.35 -17.33 6.46
CA ILE A 190 10.95 -17.66 6.16
C ILE A 190 10.58 -19.03 6.71
N ALA A 191 11.45 -20.04 6.55
CA ALA A 191 11.18 -21.38 7.06
C ALA A 191 11.09 -21.41 8.60
N ARG A 192 12.03 -20.76 9.29
CA ARG A 192 12.05 -20.66 10.76
C ARG A 192 10.87 -19.85 11.29
N ALA A 193 10.49 -18.76 10.61
CA ALA A 193 9.30 -18.00 10.96
C ALA A 193 8.03 -18.86 10.81
N ARG A 194 7.89 -19.61 9.71
CA ARG A 194 6.75 -20.54 9.52
C ARG A 194 6.68 -21.62 10.60
N ASP A 195 7.79 -22.23 10.96
CA ASP A 195 7.83 -23.22 12.04
C ASP A 195 7.43 -22.61 13.39
N SER A 196 8.00 -21.45 13.72
CA SER A 196 7.68 -20.71 14.94
C SER A 196 6.20 -20.32 15.03
N LEU A 197 5.61 -19.88 13.92
CA LEU A 197 4.19 -19.56 13.80
C LEU A 197 3.32 -20.82 13.90
N GLY A 198 3.73 -21.93 13.28
CA GLY A 198 3.03 -23.21 13.32
C GLY A 198 2.91 -23.75 14.76
N ARG A 199 3.99 -23.65 15.55
CA ARG A 199 3.99 -23.98 16.98
C ARG A 199 3.03 -23.12 17.81
N ARG A 200 2.66 -21.93 17.32
CA ARG A 200 1.67 -21.01 17.91
C ARG A 200 0.27 -21.13 17.29
N GLY A 201 0.03 -22.13 16.45
CA GLY A 201 -1.28 -22.34 15.82
C GLY A 201 -1.58 -21.38 14.66
N HIS A 202 -0.55 -20.82 14.03
CA HIS A 202 -0.70 -19.92 12.89
C HIS A 202 -0.01 -20.45 11.64
N ALA A 203 -0.72 -20.40 10.52
CA ALA A 203 -0.14 -20.54 9.19
C ALA A 203 0.03 -19.17 8.54
N LEU A 204 1.13 -18.95 7.81
CA LEU A 204 1.49 -17.67 7.18
C LEU A 204 1.19 -17.70 5.68
N HIS A 205 0.60 -16.65 5.12
CA HIS A 205 0.63 -16.32 3.69
C HIS A 205 1.55 -15.11 3.52
N LEU A 206 2.70 -15.31 2.89
CA LEU A 206 3.73 -14.28 2.73
C LEU A 206 3.71 -13.71 1.30
N ALA A 207 3.41 -12.42 1.16
CA ALA A 207 3.38 -11.75 -0.13
C ALA A 207 4.62 -10.87 -0.36
N ALA A 208 5.22 -11.00 -1.54
CA ALA A 208 6.28 -10.11 -2.00
C ALA A 208 5.69 -8.86 -2.65
N ILE A 209 6.16 -7.68 -2.25
CA ILE A 209 5.83 -6.40 -2.86
C ILE A 209 7.03 -5.89 -3.66
N GLU A 210 6.74 -5.38 -4.86
CA GLU A 210 7.69 -4.69 -5.75
C GLU A 210 8.98 -5.48 -6.05
N PRO A 211 8.90 -6.78 -6.41
CA PRO A 211 10.11 -7.53 -6.73
C PRO A 211 10.74 -7.04 -8.04
N GLY A 212 11.98 -6.56 -7.95
CA GLY A 212 12.85 -6.27 -9.08
C GLY A 212 13.10 -7.52 -9.94
N ARG A 213 13.31 -7.32 -11.24
CA ARG A 213 13.43 -8.41 -12.24
C ARG A 213 14.49 -9.46 -11.89
N ASP A 214 15.57 -9.05 -11.20
CA ASP A 214 16.67 -9.90 -10.76
C ASP A 214 16.26 -10.91 -9.68
N VAL A 215 15.28 -10.58 -8.83
CA VAL A 215 14.84 -11.47 -7.73
C VAL A 215 13.56 -12.25 -8.05
N GLN A 216 12.81 -11.84 -9.08
CA GLN A 216 11.52 -12.47 -9.44
C GLN A 216 11.61 -14.01 -9.54
N PRO A 217 12.60 -14.61 -10.24
CA PRO A 217 12.67 -16.07 -10.39
C PRO A 217 12.88 -16.84 -9.07
N GLU A 218 13.35 -16.18 -8.02
CA GLU A 218 13.72 -16.82 -6.76
C GLU A 218 12.61 -16.78 -5.70
N LEU A 219 11.58 -15.96 -5.87
CA LEU A 219 10.56 -15.72 -4.83
C LEU A 219 9.85 -17.00 -4.38
N ALA A 220 9.41 -17.83 -5.33
CA ALA A 220 8.76 -19.10 -5.03
C ALA A 220 9.70 -20.07 -4.28
N ARG A 221 10.98 -20.11 -4.67
CA ARG A 221 12.01 -20.98 -4.07
C ARG A 221 12.39 -20.55 -2.66
N VAL A 222 12.41 -19.24 -2.40
CA VAL A 222 12.70 -18.66 -1.09
C VAL A 222 11.51 -18.82 -0.12
N GLY A 223 10.29 -18.95 -0.64
CA GLY A 223 9.11 -19.35 0.14
C GLY A 223 8.00 -18.30 0.23
N PHE A 224 7.94 -17.35 -0.71
CA PHE A 224 6.79 -16.46 -0.88
C PHE A 224 5.60 -17.22 -1.48
N ASP A 225 4.38 -16.77 -1.17
CA ASP A 225 3.12 -17.37 -1.61
C ASP A 225 2.41 -16.59 -2.72
N SER A 226 2.70 -15.29 -2.86
CA SER A 226 2.09 -14.42 -3.87
C SER A 226 2.94 -13.18 -4.13
N VAL A 227 2.66 -12.49 -5.23
CA VAL A 227 3.30 -11.21 -5.58
C VAL A 227 2.25 -10.11 -5.75
N THR A 228 2.57 -8.90 -5.33
CA THR A 228 1.77 -7.69 -5.57
C THR A 228 2.72 -6.49 -5.72
N HIS A 229 2.18 -5.28 -5.85
CA HIS A 229 2.91 -4.02 -5.77
C HIS A 229 2.18 -3.09 -4.79
N TYR A 230 2.87 -2.09 -4.26
CA TYR A 230 2.21 -1.00 -3.55
C TYR A 230 1.59 -0.08 -4.61
N VAL A 231 2.39 0.77 -5.25
CA VAL A 231 1.95 1.66 -6.33
C VAL A 231 2.74 1.32 -7.60
N LEU A 232 2.04 0.87 -8.65
CA LEU A 232 2.65 0.42 -9.92
C LEU A 232 2.74 1.53 -10.99
N LEU A 233 2.21 2.72 -10.69
CA LEU A 233 2.35 3.95 -11.47
C LEU A 233 3.04 5.01 -10.59
N PRO A 234 3.82 5.96 -11.12
CA PRO A 234 4.07 6.25 -12.53
C PRO A 234 5.11 5.33 -13.16
N ASP A 235 5.38 5.55 -14.45
CA ASP A 235 6.60 5.06 -15.08
C ASP A 235 7.77 5.97 -14.70
N TRP A 236 8.66 5.49 -13.83
CA TRP A 236 9.79 6.27 -13.30
C TRP A 236 10.81 6.72 -14.35
N SER A 237 10.82 6.09 -15.52
CA SER A 237 11.68 6.46 -16.66
C SER A 237 10.89 7.23 -17.75
N GLY A 238 9.62 7.49 -17.50
CA GLY A 238 8.72 8.17 -18.42
C GLY A 238 8.80 9.69 -18.33
N PRO A 239 7.97 10.40 -19.12
CA PRO A 239 7.92 11.86 -19.08
C PRO A 239 7.38 12.38 -17.74
N PHE A 240 7.67 13.65 -17.45
CA PHE A 240 7.22 14.34 -16.23
C PHE A 240 5.70 14.24 -16.01
N LEU A 241 4.88 14.51 -17.04
CA LEU A 241 3.42 14.36 -16.98
C LEU A 241 3.00 13.06 -17.65
N GLN A 242 2.19 12.25 -16.95
CA GLN A 242 1.71 10.96 -17.45
C GLN A 242 0.20 10.87 -17.31
N ASP A 243 -0.52 10.46 -18.36
CA ASP A 243 -1.98 10.28 -18.29
C ASP A 243 -2.34 9.04 -17.45
N TYR A 244 -3.25 9.22 -16.50
CA TYR A 244 -3.70 8.19 -15.59
C TYR A 244 -4.28 6.97 -16.30
N ALA A 245 -5.16 7.16 -17.29
CA ALA A 245 -5.84 6.04 -17.95
C ALA A 245 -4.85 5.17 -18.73
N GLN A 246 -3.90 5.81 -19.41
CA GLN A 246 -2.81 5.13 -20.11
C GLN A 246 -1.88 4.38 -19.16
N ARG A 247 -1.51 4.95 -18.01
CA ARG A 247 -0.70 4.26 -17.00
C ARG A 247 -1.44 3.12 -16.35
N ALA A 248 -2.66 3.31 -15.90
CA ALA A 248 -3.47 2.24 -15.32
C ALA A 248 -3.67 1.06 -16.29
N ALA A 249 -3.84 1.32 -17.60
CA ALA A 249 -3.93 0.28 -18.62
C ALA A 249 -2.59 -0.44 -18.85
N ALA A 250 -1.49 0.29 -18.92
CA ALA A 250 -0.15 -0.29 -19.09
C ALA A 250 0.26 -1.15 -17.89
N CYS A 251 0.03 -0.68 -16.67
CA CYS A 251 0.25 -1.46 -15.45
C CYS A 251 -0.57 -2.76 -15.47
N ALA A 252 -1.84 -2.70 -15.90
CA ALA A 252 -2.68 -3.90 -15.98
C ALA A 252 -2.15 -4.93 -16.99
N ALA A 253 -1.52 -4.48 -18.07
CA ALA A 253 -0.96 -5.36 -19.09
C ALA A 253 0.28 -6.14 -18.61
N THR A 254 0.97 -5.70 -17.54
CA THR A 254 2.16 -6.39 -17.03
C THR A 254 1.85 -7.52 -16.06
N TRP A 255 0.64 -7.57 -15.48
CA TRP A 255 0.29 -8.56 -14.45
C TRP A 255 0.52 -10.02 -14.87
N PRO A 256 0.16 -10.47 -16.10
CA PRO A 256 0.46 -11.84 -16.53
C PRO A 256 1.97 -12.13 -16.64
N GLU A 257 2.78 -11.15 -17.04
CA GLU A 257 4.24 -11.30 -17.08
C GLU A 257 4.81 -11.41 -15.67
N LEU A 258 4.36 -10.54 -14.74
CA LEU A 258 4.80 -10.57 -13.34
C LEU A 258 4.48 -11.91 -12.67
N ALA A 259 3.26 -12.44 -12.85
CA ALA A 259 2.88 -13.75 -12.33
C ALA A 259 3.81 -14.87 -12.86
N ARG A 260 4.07 -14.88 -14.17
CA ARG A 260 4.94 -15.88 -14.81
C ARG A 260 6.39 -15.76 -14.37
N ALA A 261 6.95 -14.55 -14.36
CA ALA A 261 8.33 -14.30 -13.98
C ALA A 261 8.62 -14.66 -12.52
N CYS A 262 7.61 -14.54 -11.65
CA CYS A 262 7.73 -14.89 -10.24
C CYS A 262 7.38 -16.35 -9.93
N ALA A 263 6.81 -17.09 -10.89
CA ALA A 263 6.19 -18.39 -10.67
C ALA A 263 5.18 -18.42 -9.49
N LEU A 264 4.48 -17.31 -9.27
CA LEU A 264 3.56 -17.08 -8.14
C LEU A 264 2.30 -16.35 -8.62
N PRO A 265 1.15 -16.54 -7.94
CA PRO A 265 -0.05 -15.76 -8.25
C PRO A 265 0.21 -14.28 -8.00
N TYR A 266 -0.12 -13.46 -9.00
CA TYR A 266 -0.07 -12.01 -8.88
C TYR A 266 -1.41 -11.48 -8.36
N MET A 267 -1.40 -10.76 -7.25
CA MET A 267 -2.55 -10.04 -6.70
C MET A 267 -2.45 -8.58 -7.16
N PRO A 268 -3.40 -8.05 -7.94
CA PRO A 268 -3.26 -6.73 -8.53
C PRO A 268 -3.44 -5.62 -7.50
N SER A 269 -2.62 -4.58 -7.62
CA SER A 269 -2.76 -3.31 -6.89
C SER A 269 -3.04 -2.17 -7.86
N VAL A 270 -3.98 -1.30 -7.50
CA VAL A 270 -4.34 -0.10 -8.27
C VAL A 270 -4.32 1.13 -7.38
N ALA A 271 -3.94 2.28 -7.95
CA ALA A 271 -3.90 3.54 -7.24
C ALA A 271 -4.93 4.54 -7.81
N PRO A 272 -5.57 5.40 -6.99
CA PRO A 272 -6.41 6.50 -7.46
C PRO A 272 -5.67 7.55 -8.29
N GLY A 273 -4.36 7.71 -8.07
CA GLY A 273 -3.49 8.68 -8.74
C GLY A 273 -2.05 8.56 -8.27
N TRP A 274 -1.20 9.53 -8.62
CA TRP A 274 0.14 9.70 -8.06
C TRP A 274 0.64 11.14 -8.25
N ASP A 275 1.02 11.78 -7.16
CA ASP A 275 1.65 13.09 -7.14
C ASP A 275 2.38 13.32 -5.81
N ALA A 276 3.70 13.09 -5.80
CA ALA A 276 4.55 13.30 -4.63
C ALA A 276 5.02 14.77 -4.47
N SER A 277 4.47 15.72 -5.24
CA SER A 277 4.85 17.14 -5.17
C SER A 277 4.90 17.71 -3.74
N PRO A 278 3.97 17.40 -2.82
CA PRO A 278 4.05 17.89 -1.43
C PRO A 278 5.37 17.58 -0.73
N ARG A 279 6.01 16.45 -1.08
CA ARG A 279 7.28 16.01 -0.48
C ARG A 279 8.50 16.70 -1.07
N GLY A 280 8.40 17.42 -2.18
CA GLY A 280 9.51 18.15 -2.82
C GLY A 280 9.46 19.64 -2.52
N ALA A 281 10.62 20.29 -2.40
CA ALA A 281 10.70 21.74 -2.37
C ALA A 281 10.32 22.33 -3.74
N ASP A 282 9.71 23.51 -3.76
CA ASP A 282 9.41 24.18 -5.01
C ASP A 282 10.66 24.86 -5.57
N PHE A 283 11.02 24.54 -6.81
CA PHE A 283 12.13 25.16 -7.55
C PHE A 283 11.63 26.12 -8.63
N GLY A 284 10.34 26.46 -8.63
CA GLY A 284 9.72 27.31 -9.64
C GLY A 284 9.55 26.58 -10.96
N ALA A 285 9.96 27.25 -12.05
CA ALA A 285 9.73 26.76 -13.42
C ALA A 285 10.58 25.53 -13.79
N THR A 286 11.78 25.39 -13.23
CA THR A 286 12.66 24.24 -13.48
C THR A 286 12.50 23.21 -12.37
N ARG A 287 12.27 21.95 -12.72
CA ARG A 287 12.11 20.87 -11.74
C ARG A 287 13.05 19.71 -11.98
N PRO A 288 13.52 19.07 -10.91
CA PRO A 288 14.28 17.83 -11.03
C PRO A 288 13.44 16.72 -11.68
N ASP A 289 14.04 15.99 -12.61
CA ASP A 289 13.43 14.80 -13.20
C ASP A 289 13.69 13.56 -12.34
N LYS A 290 13.20 13.60 -11.10
CA LYS A 290 13.23 12.48 -10.16
C LYS A 290 12.24 12.67 -9.02
N TYR A 291 11.98 11.60 -8.26
CA TYR A 291 11.22 11.67 -7.02
C TYR A 291 11.82 12.71 -6.05
N PRO A 292 11.00 13.50 -5.32
CA PRO A 292 9.53 13.53 -5.34
C PRO A 292 8.92 14.50 -6.39
N TRP A 293 9.74 15.14 -7.23
CA TRP A 293 9.28 16.16 -8.18
C TRP A 293 8.74 15.60 -9.48
N SER A 294 9.19 14.41 -9.88
CA SER A 294 8.82 13.73 -11.12
C SER A 294 8.76 12.22 -10.88
N PRO A 295 7.90 11.47 -11.59
CA PRO A 295 6.81 11.97 -12.43
C PRO A 295 5.56 12.37 -11.63
N VAL A 296 4.65 13.09 -12.28
CA VAL A 296 3.28 13.38 -11.81
C VAL A 296 2.26 12.74 -12.76
N VAL A 297 1.31 12.01 -12.20
CA VAL A 297 0.21 11.42 -12.96
C VAL A 297 -0.96 12.38 -12.97
N VAL A 298 -1.37 12.77 -14.17
CA VAL A 298 -2.47 13.72 -14.42
C VAL A 298 -3.66 13.03 -15.07
N GLY A 299 -4.82 13.68 -15.03
CA GLY A 299 -6.05 13.14 -15.59
C GLY A 299 -6.65 12.02 -14.72
N GLU A 300 -6.27 11.95 -13.46
CA GLU A 300 -6.93 11.14 -12.46
C GLU A 300 -8.38 11.60 -12.25
N HIS A 301 -9.31 10.63 -12.26
CA HIS A 301 -10.73 10.87 -12.07
C HIS A 301 -11.39 9.62 -11.49
N PRO A 302 -12.40 9.73 -10.62
CA PRO A 302 -13.06 8.57 -10.01
C PRO A 302 -13.56 7.52 -11.01
N GLU A 303 -14.04 7.92 -12.19
CA GLU A 303 -14.49 6.97 -13.23
C GLU A 303 -13.34 6.18 -13.86
N ARG A 304 -12.18 6.82 -14.07
CA ARG A 304 -11.01 6.14 -14.61
C ARG A 304 -10.43 5.17 -13.58
N PHE A 305 -10.46 5.54 -12.29
CA PHE A 305 -10.09 4.67 -11.19
C PHE A 305 -11.04 3.48 -11.05
N ARG A 306 -12.37 3.70 -11.14
CA ARG A 306 -13.38 2.63 -11.20
C ARG A 306 -13.01 1.61 -12.28
N ASP A 307 -12.65 2.08 -13.48
CA ASP A 307 -12.32 1.20 -14.61
C ASP A 307 -11.01 0.44 -14.38
N ALA A 308 -10.01 1.07 -13.76
CA ALA A 308 -8.77 0.41 -13.34
C ALA A 308 -9.03 -0.69 -12.31
N LEU A 309 -9.83 -0.38 -11.28
CA LEU A 309 -10.21 -1.35 -10.25
C LEU A 309 -11.06 -2.48 -10.82
N ALA A 310 -11.99 -2.19 -11.74
CA ALA A 310 -12.77 -3.23 -12.43
C ALA A 310 -11.89 -4.16 -13.27
N ARG A 311 -10.82 -3.66 -13.90
CA ARG A 311 -9.81 -4.51 -14.57
C ARG A 311 -9.08 -5.40 -13.57
N ALA A 312 -8.65 -4.86 -12.44
CA ALA A 312 -7.97 -5.61 -11.38
C ALA A 312 -8.86 -6.73 -10.82
N LEU A 313 -10.12 -6.43 -10.55
CA LEU A 313 -11.13 -7.38 -10.10
C LEU A 313 -11.33 -8.52 -11.12
N ARG A 314 -11.46 -8.21 -12.41
CA ARG A 314 -11.58 -9.25 -13.47
C ARG A 314 -10.32 -10.11 -13.58
N TYR A 315 -9.14 -9.48 -13.56
CA TYR A 315 -7.88 -10.21 -13.63
C TYR A 315 -7.76 -11.17 -12.44
N ALA A 316 -7.99 -10.68 -11.22
CA ALA A 316 -7.82 -11.46 -10.02
C ALA A 316 -8.78 -12.65 -9.95
N SER A 317 -10.03 -12.46 -10.37
CA SER A 317 -11.02 -13.53 -10.45
C SER A 317 -10.61 -14.67 -11.38
N ALA A 318 -9.78 -14.40 -12.39
CA ALA A 318 -9.39 -15.38 -13.40
C ALA A 318 -7.99 -15.97 -13.18
N HIS A 319 -7.07 -15.25 -12.52
CA HIS A 319 -5.64 -15.58 -12.53
C HIS A 319 -4.96 -15.64 -11.16
N SER A 320 -5.56 -15.12 -10.09
CA SER A 320 -4.88 -14.92 -8.79
C SER A 320 -5.07 -16.06 -7.78
N GLY A 321 -5.55 -17.22 -8.23
CA GLY A 321 -5.72 -18.41 -7.39
C GLY A 321 -6.95 -18.37 -6.48
N PRO A 322 -7.05 -19.30 -5.51
CA PRO A 322 -8.18 -19.36 -4.58
C PRO A 322 -8.10 -18.22 -3.57
N ASP A 323 -9.23 -17.56 -3.33
CA ASP A 323 -9.38 -16.45 -2.38
C ASP A 323 -8.45 -15.23 -2.63
N PRO A 324 -8.48 -14.62 -3.83
CA PRO A 324 -7.58 -13.55 -4.19
C PRO A 324 -7.93 -12.23 -3.52
N LEU A 325 -6.88 -11.43 -3.27
CA LEU A 325 -6.98 -10.03 -2.87
C LEU A 325 -6.75 -9.11 -4.08
N VAL A 326 -7.44 -7.98 -4.09
CA VAL A 326 -7.16 -6.83 -4.96
C VAL A 326 -6.83 -5.65 -4.07
N PHE A 327 -5.69 -5.01 -4.30
CA PHE A 327 -5.19 -3.94 -3.47
C PHE A 327 -5.54 -2.55 -4.04
N ILE A 328 -5.82 -1.61 -3.13
CA ILE A 328 -5.85 -0.19 -3.42
C ILE A 328 -4.68 0.45 -2.69
N ALA A 329 -3.75 1.06 -3.43
CA ALA A 329 -2.71 1.92 -2.88
C ALA A 329 -3.14 3.38 -3.10
N SER A 330 -3.73 4.04 -2.11
CA SER A 330 -3.91 3.64 -0.70
C SER A 330 -5.20 4.23 -0.13
N LEU A 331 -5.54 3.91 1.12
CA LEU A 331 -6.60 4.60 1.82
C LEU A 331 -6.25 6.09 2.00
N ASN A 332 -5.02 6.40 2.45
CA ASN A 332 -4.71 7.69 3.07
C ASN A 332 -3.30 8.25 2.80
N GLU A 333 -2.57 7.83 1.76
CA GLU A 333 -1.25 8.42 1.43
C GLU A 333 -1.39 9.77 0.69
N TRP A 334 -1.80 10.81 1.42
CA TRP A 334 -2.04 12.15 0.87
C TRP A 334 -0.78 12.82 0.31
N SER A 335 0.37 12.66 0.96
CA SER A 335 1.64 13.27 0.57
C SER A 335 2.26 12.70 -0.71
N GLU A 336 1.79 11.53 -1.18
CA GLU A 336 2.14 10.95 -2.49
C GLU A 336 0.97 11.00 -3.50
N GLY A 337 -0.15 11.61 -3.12
CA GLY A 337 -1.25 11.88 -4.06
C GLY A 337 -2.08 10.66 -4.47
N HIS A 338 -2.01 9.55 -3.72
CA HIS A 338 -2.75 8.31 -4.03
C HIS A 338 -3.77 7.89 -2.96
N ALA A 339 -4.25 8.84 -2.15
CA ALA A 339 -5.32 8.60 -1.18
C ALA A 339 -6.69 8.32 -1.84
N LEU A 340 -7.39 7.30 -1.33
CA LEU A 340 -8.78 6.93 -1.65
C LEU A 340 -9.78 7.71 -0.78
N GLU A 341 -9.35 8.17 0.39
CA GLU A 341 -10.19 8.96 1.30
C GLU A 341 -10.89 10.12 0.57
N PRO A 342 -12.12 10.50 0.99
CA PRO A 342 -12.84 11.61 0.40
C PRO A 342 -12.02 12.89 0.42
N ASP A 343 -11.96 13.59 -0.72
CA ASP A 343 -11.19 14.82 -0.88
C ASP A 343 -12.09 16.03 -1.22
N ALA A 344 -11.56 17.23 -1.11
CA ALA A 344 -12.31 18.46 -1.38
C ALA A 344 -12.73 18.63 -2.85
N ARG A 345 -12.11 17.92 -3.80
CA ARG A 345 -12.35 18.05 -5.24
C ARG A 345 -13.47 17.13 -5.73
N TYR A 346 -13.47 15.90 -5.25
CA TYR A 346 -14.35 14.82 -5.71
C TYR A 346 -15.29 14.31 -4.61
N GLY A 347 -15.17 14.80 -3.39
CA GLY A 347 -16.00 14.37 -2.26
C GLY A 347 -15.91 12.86 -2.07
N LEU A 348 -17.06 12.19 -2.00
CA LEU A 348 -17.15 10.74 -1.82
C LEU A 348 -16.89 9.92 -3.09
N ARG A 349 -16.70 10.54 -4.26
CA ARG A 349 -16.72 9.82 -5.55
C ARG A 349 -15.63 8.76 -5.69
N TRP A 350 -14.50 8.89 -4.99
CA TRP A 350 -13.47 7.84 -4.95
C TRP A 350 -13.97 6.55 -4.29
N LEU A 351 -14.71 6.67 -3.19
CA LEU A 351 -15.34 5.54 -2.53
C LEU A 351 -16.50 4.99 -3.38
N GLU A 352 -17.31 5.86 -3.98
CA GLU A 352 -18.38 5.42 -4.89
C GLU A 352 -17.85 4.65 -6.11
N ALA A 353 -16.65 4.99 -6.59
CA ALA A 353 -15.96 4.26 -7.65
C ALA A 353 -15.60 2.83 -7.22
N VAL A 354 -15.24 2.59 -5.97
CA VAL A 354 -15.02 1.22 -5.43
C VAL A 354 -16.29 0.40 -5.49
N ARG A 355 -17.40 0.97 -4.98
CA ARG A 355 -18.72 0.32 -5.03
C ARG A 355 -19.14 0.00 -6.46
N ALA A 356 -19.00 0.97 -7.36
CA ALA A 356 -19.36 0.81 -8.77
C ALA A 356 -18.52 -0.27 -9.47
N ALA A 357 -17.21 -0.34 -9.21
CA ALA A 357 -16.34 -1.36 -9.80
C ALA A 357 -16.77 -2.79 -9.40
N ARG A 358 -17.23 -2.99 -8.15
CA ARG A 358 -17.77 -4.28 -7.69
C ARG A 358 -19.08 -4.63 -8.40
N SER A 359 -19.99 -3.67 -8.55
CA SER A 359 -21.27 -3.88 -9.24
C SER A 359 -21.08 -4.31 -10.69
N THR A 360 -20.11 -3.74 -11.40
CA THR A 360 -19.77 -4.14 -12.77
C THR A 360 -19.35 -5.61 -12.87
N LEU A 361 -18.57 -6.10 -11.90
CA LEU A 361 -18.17 -7.51 -11.88
C LEU A 361 -19.36 -8.45 -11.67
N ALA A 362 -20.26 -8.11 -10.73
CA ALA A 362 -21.44 -8.92 -10.44
C ALA A 362 -22.37 -9.04 -11.67
N ALA A 363 -22.58 -7.95 -12.41
CA ALA A 363 -23.40 -7.94 -13.62
C ALA A 363 -22.80 -8.80 -14.77
N CYS A 364 -21.47 -8.81 -14.93
CA CYS A 364 -20.83 -9.70 -15.90
C CYS A 364 -21.02 -11.18 -15.54
N SER A 365 -20.94 -11.55 -14.25
CA SER A 365 -21.12 -12.94 -13.80
C SER A 365 -22.57 -13.44 -13.92
N SER A 366 -23.57 -12.57 -13.79
CA SER A 366 -24.98 -12.96 -13.97
C SER A 366 -25.40 -13.09 -15.44
N SER A 367 -24.66 -12.45 -16.36
CA SER A 367 -24.98 -12.45 -17.80
C SER A 367 -24.41 -13.67 -18.56
N SER A 368 -23.61 -14.50 -17.90
CA SER A 368 -22.94 -15.68 -18.49
C SER A 368 -23.61 -17.02 -18.18
N LEU A 369 -24.81 -17.02 -17.59
CA LEU A 369 -25.61 -18.24 -17.45
C LEU A 369 -26.42 -18.46 -18.73
N PRO A 370 -26.19 -19.54 -19.50
CA PRO A 370 -27.02 -19.84 -20.67
C PRO A 370 -28.46 -20.09 -20.22
N GLN A 371 -29.40 -19.35 -20.81
CA GLN A 371 -30.82 -19.70 -20.78
C GLN A 371 -30.99 -21.02 -21.55
N HIS A 372 -30.82 -22.15 -20.87
CA HIS A 372 -31.41 -23.39 -21.33
C HIS A 372 -32.92 -23.31 -21.03
N SER A 373 -33.66 -22.85 -22.03
CA SER A 373 -35.10 -23.02 -22.10
C SER A 373 -35.39 -24.26 -22.95
N ALA A 374 -36.39 -25.02 -22.48
CA ALA A 374 -36.79 -26.36 -22.87
C ALA A 374 -37.16 -26.55 -24.35
#